data_AF-A0A7S0U725-F1
#
_entry.id   AF-A0A7S0U725-F1
#
_cell.length_a   1.000
_cell.length_b   1.000
_cell.length_c   1.000
_cell.angle_alpha   90.00
_cell.angle_beta   90.00
_cell.angle_gamma   90.00
#
_symmetry.space_group_name_H-M   'P 1'
#
loop_
_entity.id
_entity.type
_entity.pdbx_description
1 polymer ?
#
loop_
_entity_poly.entity_id
_entity_poly.type
_entity_poly.pdbx_seq_one_letter_code
_entity_poly.pdbx_strand_id
1 'polypeptide(L)'
;MDESFMDGPFKAKNREILAKKRGGGLWLWKPYIINKTLATMNEGDYVVYHDAGAYLTGPVHPLMALMESGFHDPPLDGVLTFGVGFSQGRFCKRDTFIKQNCDTDVCHKAMQVDGYLSVWRKGPHAQRLIDMWLTDCQDFSILGDTPNKLQKPNLAGFKDHRHDQAILTNILSREGFGRDTSNG
;
A
#
# COMPACT_ATOMS: atom_id res chain seq x y z
N MET A 1 -1.45 1.01 -19.53
CA MET A 1 -0.52 1.93 -18.84
C MET A 1 0.78 1.93 -19.62
N ASP A 2 1.49 3.05 -19.70
CA ASP A 2 2.84 3.03 -20.25
C ASP A 2 3.76 2.29 -19.27
N GLU A 3 4.38 1.18 -19.68
CA GLU A 3 5.29 0.38 -18.86
C GLU A 3 6.78 0.67 -19.21
N SER A 4 7.04 1.75 -19.95
CA SER A 4 8.38 2.15 -20.39
C SER A 4 9.34 2.40 -19.22
N PHE A 5 8.82 2.87 -18.08
CA PHE A 5 9.60 3.15 -16.87
C PHE A 5 9.98 1.90 -16.06
N MET A 6 9.44 0.73 -16.40
CA MET A 6 9.75 -0.52 -15.71
C MET A 6 10.87 -1.32 -16.38
N ASP A 7 11.76 -1.87 -15.56
CA ASP A 7 12.85 -2.74 -16.02
C ASP A 7 12.31 -4.01 -16.73
N GLY A 8 13.02 -4.47 -17.75
CA GLY A 8 12.65 -5.66 -18.54
C GLY A 8 12.38 -6.92 -17.69
N PRO A 9 13.27 -7.31 -16.75
CA PRO A 9 13.04 -8.47 -15.89
C PRO A 9 11.80 -8.37 -15.01
N PHE A 10 11.51 -7.18 -14.46
CA PHE A 10 10.33 -6.95 -13.63
C PHE A 10 9.04 -7.09 -14.45
N LYS A 11 9.01 -6.53 -15.66
CA LYS A 11 7.87 -6.69 -16.59
C LYS A 11 7.66 -8.15 -16.97
N ALA A 12 8.72 -8.86 -17.31
CA ALA A 12 8.64 -10.26 -17.69
C ALA A 12 8.07 -11.12 -16.55
N LYS A 13 8.56 -10.93 -15.32
CA LYS A 13 8.08 -11.64 -14.13
C LYS A 13 6.60 -11.36 -13.84
N ASN A 14 6.16 -10.11 -14.00
CA ASN A 14 4.84 -9.67 -13.61
C ASN A 14 3.85 -9.52 -14.78
N ARG A 15 4.19 -10.09 -15.95
CA ARG A 15 3.43 -9.93 -17.20
C ARG A 15 1.93 -10.23 -17.04
N GLU A 16 1.58 -11.27 -16.30
CA GLU A 16 0.18 -11.65 -16.09
C GLU A 16 -0.61 -10.63 -15.28
N ILE A 17 0.07 -9.99 -14.30
CA ILE A 17 -0.50 -8.94 -13.46
C ILE A 17 -0.63 -7.65 -14.28
N LEU A 18 0.44 -7.25 -14.97
CA LEU A 18 0.48 -6.03 -15.79
C LEU A 18 -0.51 -6.08 -16.98
N ALA A 19 -0.82 -7.27 -17.49
CA ALA A 19 -1.86 -7.45 -18.51
C ALA A 19 -3.30 -7.15 -18.03
N LYS A 20 -3.54 -6.97 -16.72
CA LYS A 20 -4.88 -6.66 -16.21
C LYS A 20 -5.26 -5.20 -16.50
N LYS A 21 -6.42 -4.99 -17.15
CA LYS A 21 -6.94 -3.64 -17.43
C LYS A 21 -7.25 -2.84 -16.16
N ARG A 22 -7.83 -3.50 -15.15
CA ARG A 22 -8.18 -2.87 -13.86
C ARG A 22 -6.91 -2.31 -13.22
N GLY A 23 -6.95 -1.04 -12.82
CA GLY A 23 -5.81 -0.35 -12.20
C GLY A 23 -4.53 -0.28 -13.05
N GLY A 24 -4.61 -0.52 -14.36
CA GLY A 24 -3.41 -0.59 -15.23
C GLY A 24 -2.43 -1.70 -14.85
N GLY A 25 -2.93 -2.79 -14.24
CA GLY A 25 -2.14 -3.91 -13.72
C GLY A 25 -2.42 -4.20 -12.24
N LEU A 26 -3.58 -3.80 -11.73
CA LEU A 26 -3.96 -3.81 -10.30
C LEU A 26 -3.01 -3.02 -9.39
N TRP A 27 -2.48 -1.89 -9.87
CA TRP A 27 -1.65 -0.95 -9.11
C TRP A 27 -0.29 -1.47 -8.63
N LEU A 28 0.19 -2.64 -9.09
CA LEU A 28 1.57 -3.12 -8.82
C LEU A 28 2.65 -2.09 -9.20
N TRP A 29 2.38 -1.27 -10.22
CA TRP A 29 3.27 -0.22 -10.68
C TRP A 29 3.52 0.87 -9.65
N LYS A 30 2.59 1.10 -8.71
CA LYS A 30 2.67 2.13 -7.67
C LYS A 30 3.80 1.86 -6.66
N PRO A 31 3.85 0.71 -5.97
CA PRO A 31 4.99 0.41 -5.13
C PRO A 31 6.29 0.30 -5.94
N TYR A 32 6.24 -0.13 -7.20
CA TYR A 32 7.43 -0.20 -8.05
C TYR A 32 8.05 1.17 -8.30
N ILE A 33 7.26 2.16 -8.74
CA ILE A 33 7.80 3.49 -9.05
C ILE A 33 8.29 4.21 -7.80
N ILE A 34 7.59 4.07 -6.66
CA ILE A 34 8.04 4.62 -5.38
C ILE A 34 9.36 3.97 -4.96
N ASN A 35 9.48 2.64 -5.05
CA ASN A 35 10.72 1.91 -4.74
C ASN A 35 11.90 2.36 -5.60
N LYS A 36 11.71 2.44 -6.92
CA LYS A 36 12.75 2.89 -7.86
C LYS A 36 13.16 4.34 -7.62
N THR A 37 12.21 5.21 -7.25
CA THR A 37 12.49 6.61 -6.93
C THR A 37 13.35 6.68 -5.66
N LEU A 38 12.93 6.02 -4.57
CA LEU A 38 13.70 5.94 -3.33
C LEU A 38 15.11 5.35 -3.52
N ALA A 39 15.31 4.45 -4.48
CA ALA A 39 16.63 3.87 -4.77
C ALA A 39 17.64 4.88 -5.34
N THR A 40 17.17 5.98 -5.93
CA THR A 40 18.02 7.03 -6.53
C THR A 40 18.28 8.23 -5.63
N MET A 41 17.68 8.26 -4.44
CA MET A 41 17.68 9.40 -3.54
C MET A 41 18.68 9.23 -2.40
N ASN A 42 19.07 10.34 -1.78
CA ASN A 42 19.90 10.33 -0.59
C ASN A 42 19.05 10.01 0.65
N GLU A 43 19.70 9.49 1.68
CA GLU A 43 19.09 9.29 2.99
C GLU A 43 18.47 10.61 3.51
N GLY A 44 17.24 10.57 3.98
CA GLY A 44 16.50 11.74 4.46
C GLY A 44 15.70 12.50 3.40
N ASP A 45 15.91 12.26 2.10
CA ASP A 45 15.10 12.87 1.04
C ASP A 45 13.64 12.35 1.07
N TYR A 46 12.69 13.13 0.56
CA TYR A 46 11.26 12.81 0.60
C TYR A 46 10.66 12.56 -0.78
N VAL A 47 9.89 11.47 -0.93
CA VAL A 47 8.98 11.21 -2.05
C VAL A 47 7.55 11.52 -1.59
N VAL A 48 6.85 12.38 -2.33
CA VAL A 48 5.40 12.56 -2.20
C VAL A 48 4.75 11.89 -3.40
N TYR A 49 4.00 10.81 -3.14
CA TYR A 49 3.19 10.17 -4.16
C TYR A 49 1.77 10.73 -4.10
N HIS A 50 1.24 11.16 -5.24
CA HIS A 50 -0.20 11.31 -5.40
C HIS A 50 -0.68 10.75 -6.74
N ASP A 51 -1.90 10.21 -6.78
CA ASP A 51 -2.53 9.79 -8.04
C ASP A 51 -2.71 10.98 -8.99
N ALA A 52 -2.63 10.73 -10.30
CA ALA A 52 -2.79 11.77 -11.33
C ALA A 52 -4.18 12.42 -11.37
N GLY A 53 -5.18 11.80 -10.74
CA GLY A 53 -6.53 12.36 -10.58
C GLY A 53 -6.68 13.32 -9.39
N ALA A 54 -5.65 13.46 -8.55
CA ALA A 54 -5.62 14.35 -7.41
C ALA A 54 -4.79 15.61 -7.72
N TYR A 55 -5.12 16.71 -7.05
CA TYR A 55 -4.35 17.95 -7.11
C TYR A 55 -4.08 18.45 -5.68
N LEU A 56 -2.86 18.92 -5.45
CA LEU A 56 -2.48 19.52 -4.19
C LEU A 56 -3.01 20.95 -4.12
N THR A 57 -3.76 21.27 -3.07
CA THR A 57 -4.36 22.60 -2.85
C THR A 57 -3.49 23.52 -1.99
N GLY A 58 -2.36 23.01 -1.49
CA GLY A 58 -1.47 23.73 -0.59
C GLY A 58 -0.05 23.15 -0.57
N PRO A 59 0.85 23.75 0.23
CA PRO A 59 2.22 23.27 0.36
C PRO A 59 2.27 21.88 1.00
N VAL A 60 3.24 21.06 0.58
CA VAL A 60 3.45 19.71 1.14
C VAL A 60 4.27 19.69 2.43
N HIS A 61 5.06 20.73 2.71
CA HIS A 61 5.92 20.82 3.90
C HIS A 61 5.25 20.48 5.25
N PRO A 62 3.96 20.83 5.50
CA PRO A 62 3.28 20.42 6.73
C PRO A 62 3.19 18.90 6.91
N LEU A 63 3.22 18.11 5.83
CA LEU A 63 3.22 16.65 5.90
C LEU A 63 4.54 16.12 6.49
N MET A 64 5.67 16.74 6.15
CA MET A 64 6.98 16.38 6.71
C MET A 64 7.04 16.76 8.19
N ALA A 65 6.54 17.95 8.55
CA ALA A 65 6.43 18.36 9.95
C ALA A 65 5.55 17.40 10.77
N LEU A 66 4.46 16.88 10.18
CA LEU A 66 3.60 15.88 10.83
C LEU A 66 4.37 14.58 11.12
N MET A 67 5.14 14.09 10.14
CA MET A 67 5.98 12.91 10.28
C MET A 67 7.05 13.07 11.36
N GLU A 68 7.60 14.26 11.50
CA GLU A 68 8.68 14.58 12.46
C GLU A 68 8.16 14.95 13.86
N SER A 69 6.86 15.24 14.00
CA SER A 69 6.26 15.73 15.24
C SER A 69 6.29 14.75 16.41
N GLY A 70 6.39 13.44 16.13
CA GLY A 70 6.37 12.38 17.15
C GLY A 70 5.02 12.21 17.87
N PHE A 71 3.94 12.87 17.43
CA PHE A 71 2.64 12.80 18.10
C PHE A 71 1.81 11.56 17.75
N HIS A 72 2.25 10.74 16.78
CA HIS A 72 1.55 9.52 16.39
C HIS A 72 1.98 8.34 17.27
N ASP A 73 1.01 7.57 17.76
CA ASP A 73 1.23 6.30 18.43
C ASP A 73 0.47 5.19 17.66
N PRO A 74 1.17 4.26 16.99
CA PRO A 74 2.63 4.17 16.86
C PRO A 74 3.23 5.28 15.97
N PRO A 75 4.53 5.59 16.10
CA PRO A 75 5.20 6.60 15.26
C PRO A 75 5.10 6.30 13.77
N LEU A 76 5.08 7.35 12.94
CA LEU A 76 5.03 7.24 11.47
C LEU A 76 6.36 6.73 10.87
N ASP A 77 7.49 6.91 11.56
CA ASP A 77 8.83 6.40 11.21
C ASP A 77 9.19 6.52 9.71
N GLY A 78 9.01 7.71 9.13
CA GLY A 78 9.41 7.98 7.75
C GLY A 78 8.41 7.53 6.68
N VAL A 79 7.23 7.01 7.04
CA VAL A 79 6.13 6.76 6.09
C VAL A 79 4.82 7.34 6.60
N LEU A 80 4.19 8.19 5.80
CA LEU A 80 2.87 8.75 6.07
C LEU A 80 1.86 8.23 5.06
N THR A 81 0.81 7.60 5.58
CA THR A 81 -0.40 7.21 4.86
C THR A 81 -1.61 7.67 5.66
N PHE A 82 -2.73 7.86 4.97
CA PHE A 82 -3.97 8.35 5.56
C PHE A 82 -5.03 7.25 5.62
N GLY A 83 -5.99 7.32 6.53
CA GLY A 83 -7.16 6.43 6.55
C GLY A 83 -8.30 6.95 5.67
N VAL A 84 -9.17 6.06 5.20
CA VAL A 84 -10.35 6.40 4.35
C VAL A 84 -11.69 5.85 4.88
N GLY A 85 -11.82 5.64 6.19
CA GLY A 85 -13.10 5.30 6.85
C GLY A 85 -13.69 3.93 6.52
N PHE A 86 -13.07 3.20 5.60
CA PHE A 86 -13.51 1.88 5.18
C PHE A 86 -12.86 0.79 6.00
N SER A 87 -13.66 -0.17 6.46
CA SER A 87 -13.16 -1.35 7.17
C SER A 87 -12.41 -2.30 6.24
N GLN A 88 -11.22 -2.71 6.66
CA GLN A 88 -10.38 -3.66 5.94
C GLN A 88 -11.08 -5.01 5.71
N GLY A 89 -11.85 -5.52 6.68
CA GLY A 89 -12.60 -6.78 6.54
C GLY A 89 -13.65 -6.77 5.43
N ARG A 90 -14.14 -5.58 5.02
CA ARG A 90 -15.09 -5.43 3.92
C ARG A 90 -14.41 -5.29 2.56
N PHE A 91 -13.13 -4.92 2.56
CA PHE A 91 -12.40 -4.47 1.36
C PHE A 91 -11.09 -5.23 1.09
N CYS A 92 -10.83 -6.31 1.84
CA CYS A 92 -9.71 -7.23 1.64
C CYS A 92 -10.26 -8.65 1.54
N LYS A 93 -9.90 -9.36 0.46
CA LYS A 93 -10.29 -10.76 0.32
C LYS A 93 -9.58 -11.64 1.36
N ARG A 94 -10.19 -12.76 1.71
CA ARG A 94 -9.69 -13.62 2.81
C ARG A 94 -8.31 -14.21 2.54
N ASP A 95 -8.05 -14.66 1.31
CA ASP A 95 -6.74 -15.22 0.95
C ASP A 95 -5.60 -14.21 1.20
N THR A 96 -5.84 -12.92 0.93
CA THR A 96 -4.84 -11.85 1.17
C THR A 96 -4.51 -11.74 2.66
N PHE A 97 -5.52 -11.78 3.54
CA PHE A 97 -5.27 -11.83 4.99
C PHE A 97 -4.43 -13.05 5.38
N ILE A 98 -4.80 -14.24 4.90
CA ILE A 98 -4.12 -15.48 5.29
C ILE A 98 -2.66 -15.48 4.80
N LYS A 99 -2.42 -15.15 3.52
CA LYS A 99 -1.08 -15.17 2.93
C LYS A 99 -0.16 -14.11 3.53
N GLN A 100 -0.72 -13.01 4.01
CA GLN A 100 0.02 -11.98 4.75
C GLN A 100 0.03 -12.22 6.26
N ASN A 101 -0.37 -13.39 6.79
CA ASN A 101 -0.43 -13.64 8.24
C ASN A 101 -1.19 -12.56 9.03
N CYS A 102 -2.22 -11.98 8.42
CA CYS A 102 -3.04 -10.90 8.95
C CYS A 102 -4.49 -11.38 9.15
N ASP A 103 -4.70 -12.69 9.35
CA ASP A 103 -6.03 -13.28 9.50
C ASP A 103 -6.60 -13.11 10.92
N THR A 104 -6.54 -11.89 11.45
CA THR A 104 -6.81 -11.55 12.86
C THR A 104 -7.83 -10.41 12.99
N ASP A 105 -8.48 -10.35 14.15
CA ASP A 105 -9.44 -9.29 14.49
C ASP A 105 -8.86 -7.87 14.33
N VAL A 106 -7.60 -7.68 14.70
CA VAL A 106 -6.88 -6.40 14.56
C VAL A 106 -6.84 -5.97 13.10
N CYS A 107 -6.42 -6.89 12.21
CA CYS A 107 -6.38 -6.61 10.77
C CYS A 107 -7.77 -6.46 10.16
N HIS A 108 -8.75 -7.27 10.58
CA HIS A 108 -10.11 -7.21 10.01
C HIS A 108 -10.82 -5.89 10.35
N LYS A 109 -10.59 -5.37 11.56
CA LYS A 109 -11.18 -4.12 12.06
C LYS A 109 -10.39 -2.87 11.67
N ALA A 110 -9.18 -3.03 11.14
CA ALA A 110 -8.35 -1.90 10.71
C ALA A 110 -9.09 -1.00 9.72
N MET A 111 -8.86 0.31 9.84
CA MET A 111 -9.24 1.27 8.81
C MET A 111 -8.30 1.08 7.61
N GLN A 112 -8.88 1.03 6.42
CA GLN A 112 -8.14 1.04 5.16
C GLN A 112 -7.33 2.31 5.02
N VAL A 113 -6.11 2.17 4.53
CA VAL A 113 -5.33 3.32 4.08
C VAL A 113 -5.89 3.88 2.79
N ASP A 114 -5.59 5.14 2.53
CA ASP A 114 -5.79 5.82 1.28
C ASP A 114 -4.81 5.30 0.23
N GLY A 115 -5.33 5.09 -0.98
CA GLY A 115 -4.52 4.79 -2.15
C GLY A 115 -4.01 6.02 -2.89
N TYR A 116 -4.55 7.22 -2.60
CA TYR A 116 -4.33 8.44 -3.37
C TYR A 116 -3.09 9.22 -2.96
N LEU A 117 -2.78 9.38 -1.67
CA LEU A 117 -1.65 10.19 -1.18
C LEU A 117 -0.80 9.39 -0.18
N SER A 118 0.52 9.43 -0.36
CA SER A 118 1.47 8.95 0.65
C SER A 118 2.79 9.71 0.58
N VAL A 119 3.49 9.79 1.72
CA VAL A 119 4.81 10.45 1.82
C VAL A 119 5.82 9.45 2.39
N TRP A 120 7.01 9.44 1.79
CA TRP A 120 8.07 8.48 2.09
C TRP A 120 9.37 9.25 2.29
N ARG A 121 9.95 9.19 3.49
CA ARG A 121 11.31 9.66 3.75
C ARG A 121 12.28 8.51 3.51
N LYS A 122 13.28 8.71 2.66
CA LYS A 122 14.31 7.71 2.41
C LYS A 122 15.00 7.34 3.72
N GLY A 123 14.92 6.05 4.04
CA GLY A 123 15.64 5.42 5.14
C GLY A 123 15.23 3.96 5.35
N PRO A 124 15.82 3.26 6.34
CA PRO A 124 15.65 1.81 6.52
C PRO A 124 14.19 1.38 6.69
N HIS A 125 13.40 2.14 7.45
CA HIS A 125 11.98 1.83 7.67
C HIS A 125 11.19 1.91 6.37
N ALA A 126 11.27 3.05 5.68
CA ALA A 126 10.57 3.26 4.42
C ALA A 126 10.98 2.22 3.38
N GLN A 127 12.28 1.89 3.30
CA GLN A 127 12.80 0.87 2.40
C GLN A 127 12.22 -0.52 2.72
N ARG A 128 12.22 -0.93 4.00
CA ARG A 128 11.62 -2.20 4.43
C ARG A 128 10.14 -2.27 4.07
N LEU A 129 9.40 -1.20 4.32
CA LEU A 129 7.96 -1.16 4.06
C LEU A 129 7.66 -1.25 2.56
N ILE A 130 8.35 -0.47 1.72
CA ILE A 130 8.12 -0.49 0.28
C ILE A 130 8.53 -1.83 -0.34
N ASP A 131 9.57 -2.49 0.19
CA ASP A 131 10.00 -3.81 -0.28
C ASP A 131 8.99 -4.90 0.06
N MET A 132 8.40 -4.87 1.27
CA MET A 132 7.29 -5.76 1.62
C MET A 132 6.08 -5.53 0.72
N TRP A 133 5.69 -4.27 0.53
CA TRP A 133 4.53 -3.93 -0.29
C TRP A 133 4.71 -4.32 -1.76
N LEU A 134 5.87 -4.02 -2.35
CA LEU A 134 6.22 -4.41 -3.71
C LEU A 134 6.30 -5.94 -3.86
N THR A 135 6.83 -6.66 -2.87
CA THR A 135 6.91 -8.12 -2.89
C THR A 135 5.52 -8.75 -2.89
N ASP A 136 4.65 -8.34 -1.97
CA ASP A 136 3.30 -8.90 -1.84
C ASP A 136 2.43 -8.56 -3.07
N CYS A 137 2.60 -7.38 -3.67
CA CYS A 137 1.88 -7.02 -4.90
C CYS A 137 2.29 -7.89 -6.11
N GLN A 138 3.47 -8.53 -6.10
CA GLN A 138 3.88 -9.43 -7.20
C GLN A 138 3.23 -10.82 -7.12
N ASP A 139 2.54 -11.15 -6.01
CA ASP A 139 1.76 -12.37 -5.91
C ASP A 139 0.31 -12.11 -6.36
N PHE A 140 -0.04 -12.60 -7.55
CA PHE A 140 -1.38 -12.42 -8.10
C PHE A 140 -2.50 -13.02 -7.23
N SER A 141 -2.22 -14.03 -6.41
CA SER A 141 -3.20 -14.57 -5.47
C SER A 141 -3.38 -13.72 -4.22
N ILE A 142 -2.50 -12.74 -3.97
CA ILE A 142 -2.68 -11.69 -2.95
C ILE A 142 -3.31 -10.44 -3.58
N LEU A 143 -2.76 -9.98 -4.71
CA LEU A 143 -3.17 -8.73 -5.36
C LEU A 143 -4.50 -8.85 -6.15
N GLY A 144 -4.69 -9.98 -6.83
CA GLY A 144 -5.74 -10.18 -7.82
C GLY A 144 -7.11 -10.53 -7.27
N ASP A 145 -8.12 -10.39 -8.13
CA ASP A 145 -9.53 -10.71 -7.86
C ASP A 145 -9.86 -12.21 -7.95
N THR A 146 -8.86 -13.10 -7.92
CA THR A 146 -9.14 -14.53 -7.97
C THR A 146 -9.97 -14.96 -6.77
N PRO A 147 -10.97 -15.85 -6.95
CA PRO A 147 -11.68 -16.45 -5.83
C PRO A 147 -10.73 -17.06 -4.80
N ASN A 148 -11.12 -17.05 -3.52
CA ASN A 148 -10.33 -17.65 -2.45
C ASN A 148 -10.07 -19.13 -2.75
N LYS A 149 -8.83 -19.57 -2.56
CA LYS A 149 -8.36 -20.94 -2.76
C LYS A 149 -8.00 -21.63 -1.45
N LEU A 150 -7.81 -20.88 -0.36
CA LEU A 150 -7.42 -21.42 0.95
C LEU A 150 -8.62 -21.91 1.79
N GLN A 151 -9.72 -22.28 1.11
CA GLN A 151 -10.93 -22.89 1.70
C GLN A 151 -11.59 -22.08 2.83
N LYS A 152 -11.25 -20.79 2.99
CA LYS A 152 -11.98 -19.86 3.86
C LYS A 152 -12.80 -18.87 3.02
N PRO A 153 -14.10 -18.69 3.33
CA PRO A 153 -14.90 -17.67 2.67
C PRO A 153 -14.39 -16.26 3.05
N ASN A 154 -14.78 -15.27 2.26
CA ASN A 154 -14.62 -13.88 2.67
C ASN A 154 -15.39 -13.61 3.98
N LEU A 155 -14.93 -12.60 4.72
CA LEU A 155 -15.60 -12.17 5.94
C LEU A 155 -17.03 -11.71 5.66
N ALA A 156 -17.88 -11.82 6.68
CA ALA A 156 -19.24 -11.30 6.62
C ALA A 156 -19.22 -9.82 6.23
N GLY A 157 -20.00 -9.46 5.22
CA GLY A 157 -20.08 -8.08 4.72
C GLY A 157 -18.95 -7.65 3.77
N PHE A 158 -18.12 -8.59 3.29
CA PHE A 158 -17.19 -8.36 2.18
C PHE A 158 -17.90 -7.77 0.96
N LYS A 159 -17.27 -6.77 0.34
CA LYS A 159 -17.80 -6.01 -0.79
C LYS A 159 -16.94 -6.16 -2.04
N ASP A 160 -15.63 -5.94 -1.91
CA ASP A 160 -14.68 -5.93 -3.03
C ASP A 160 -13.26 -6.11 -2.48
N HIS A 161 -12.27 -6.32 -3.35
CA HIS A 161 -10.86 -6.34 -2.97
C HIS A 161 -10.15 -5.06 -3.43
N ARG A 162 -9.52 -4.33 -2.52
CA ARG A 162 -8.83 -3.05 -2.82
C ARG A 162 -7.34 -3.21 -3.15
N HIS A 163 -6.93 -4.40 -3.60
CA HIS A 163 -5.62 -4.64 -4.22
C HIS A 163 -4.42 -4.13 -3.39
N ASP A 164 -3.59 -3.24 -3.96
CA ASP A 164 -2.39 -2.66 -3.34
C ASP A 164 -2.72 -1.96 -2.01
N GLN A 165 -3.86 -1.27 -1.93
CA GLN A 165 -4.33 -0.59 -0.73
C GLN A 165 -4.64 -1.58 0.41
N ALA A 166 -5.28 -2.71 0.10
CA ALA A 166 -5.56 -3.76 1.07
C ALA A 166 -4.27 -4.42 1.57
N ILE A 167 -3.31 -4.66 0.67
CA ILE A 167 -2.00 -5.22 1.00
C ILE A 167 -1.23 -4.29 1.95
N LEU A 168 -1.17 -3.00 1.63
CA LEU A 168 -0.48 -2.01 2.46
C LEU A 168 -1.15 -1.88 3.84
N THR A 169 -2.49 -1.89 3.89
CA THR A 169 -3.23 -1.86 5.15
C THR A 169 -2.90 -3.07 6.03
N ASN A 170 -2.78 -4.27 5.47
CA ASN A 170 -2.40 -5.47 6.21
C ASN A 170 -0.98 -5.38 6.75
N ILE A 171 -0.02 -4.94 5.93
CA ILE A 171 1.38 -4.76 6.36
C ILE A 171 1.44 -3.80 7.55
N LEU A 172 0.84 -2.62 7.42
CA LEU A 172 0.84 -1.62 8.50
C LEU A 172 0.18 -2.16 9.78
N SER A 173 -0.93 -2.89 9.65
CA SER A 173 -1.67 -3.43 10.79
C SER A 173 -0.92 -4.56 11.50
N ARG A 174 -0.31 -5.48 10.74
CA ARG A 174 0.41 -6.64 11.29
C ARG A 174 1.71 -6.24 11.96
N GLU A 175 2.43 -5.29 11.39
CA GLU A 175 3.73 -4.83 11.92
C GLU A 175 3.56 -3.78 13.03
N GLY A 176 2.34 -3.24 13.22
CA GLY A 176 2.08 -2.17 14.19
C GLY A 176 2.71 -0.84 13.77
N PHE A 177 2.69 -0.54 12.47
CA PHE A 177 3.28 0.68 11.92
C PHE A 177 2.28 1.84 11.89
N GLY A 178 2.80 3.06 12.11
CA GLY A 178 2.01 4.28 12.16
C GLY A 178 1.31 4.62 10.84
N ARG A 179 0.14 5.22 10.95
CA ARG A 179 -0.64 5.83 9.88
C ARG A 179 -1.60 6.85 10.49
N ASP A 180 -1.95 7.89 9.74
CA ASP A 180 -2.92 8.88 10.20
C ASP A 180 -4.34 8.43 9.84
N THR A 181 -5.11 7.99 10.84
CA THR A 181 -6.52 7.60 10.65
C THR A 181 -7.50 8.63 11.24
N SER A 182 -7.03 9.83 11.57
CA SER A 182 -7.85 10.84 12.26
C SER A 182 -8.94 11.45 11.39
N ASN A 183 -8.74 11.45 10.06
CA ASN A 183 -9.62 12.10 9.08
C ASN A 183 -10.29 11.11 8.10
N GLY A 184 -10.36 9.83 8.48
CA GLY A 184 -10.91 8.75 7.65
C GLY A 184 -12.41 8.56 7.78
#